data_AF-A0ABD5UTM2-F1
#
_entry.id   AF-A0ABD5UTM2-F1
#
_cell.length_a   1.000
_cell.length_b   1.000
_cell.length_c   1.000
_cell.angle_alpha   90.00
_cell.angle_beta   90.00
_cell.angle_gamma   90.00
#
_symmetry.space_group_name_H-M   'P 1'
#
loop_
_entity.id
_entity.type
_entity.pdbx_description
1 polymer ?
#
loop_
_entity_poly.entity_id
_entity_poly.type
_entity_poly.pdbx_seq_one_letter_code
_entity_poly.pdbx_strand_id
1 'polypeptide(L)' 'MTDAVGENCPVCNSSDNAKAQFATAKVAEHIKEKAHRDDTHQEWIDKHTQNGTLSEIREALDEKGHPRN' A
#
# COMPACT_ATOMS: atom_id res chain seq x y z
N MET A 1 -2.79 21.16 16.97
CA MET A 1 -2.18 19.82 16.97
C MET A 1 -2.90 19.00 15.91
N THR A 2 -2.41 19.05 14.67
CA THR A 2 -2.87 18.23 13.54
C THR A 2 -1.65 18.07 12.63
N ASP A 3 -0.71 17.24 13.05
CA ASP A 3 0.46 16.86 12.25
C ASP A 3 0.03 15.86 11.16
N ALA A 4 -0.71 16.37 10.19
CA ALA A 4 -0.83 15.74 8.88
C ALA A 4 0.39 16.17 8.05
N VAL A 5 1.59 15.71 8.41
CA VAL A 5 2.76 15.80 7.53
C VAL A 5 2.87 14.49 6.76
N GLY A 6 1.80 14.22 6.00
CA GLY A 6 1.93 13.52 4.74
C GLY A 6 2.81 14.33 3.80
N GLU A 7 3.46 13.66 2.87
CA GLU A 7 4.00 14.26 1.62
C GLU A 7 5.48 14.71 1.71
N ASN A 8 6.33 14.32 0.76
CA ASN A 8 6.46 15.07 -0.50
C ASN A 8 7.25 14.38 -1.65
N CYS A 9 6.83 13.26 -2.20
CA CYS A 9 7.48 12.83 -3.44
C CYS A 9 7.17 13.80 -4.62
N PRO A 10 7.83 13.70 -5.78
CA PRO A 10 9.22 14.04 -6.03
C PRO A 10 9.35 15.06 -7.17
N VAL A 11 8.79 16.24 -6.98
CA VAL A 11 9.34 17.46 -7.60
C VAL A 11 10.31 18.15 -6.62
N CYS A 12 10.28 17.75 -5.34
CA CYS A 12 10.49 18.64 -4.20
C CYS A 12 11.31 18.03 -3.04
N ASN A 13 11.96 16.88 -3.26
CA ASN A 13 13.03 16.33 -2.40
C ASN A 13 12.63 15.89 -0.97
N SER A 14 12.22 14.64 -0.77
CA SER A 14 11.32 14.31 0.34
C SER A 14 11.61 13.12 1.27
N SER A 15 11.05 13.36 2.47
CA SER A 15 10.70 12.56 3.65
C SER A 15 10.50 11.06 3.51
N ASP A 16 10.72 10.36 4.63
CA ASP A 16 10.53 8.92 4.76
C ASP A 16 9.09 8.47 4.52
N ASN A 17 8.11 9.36 4.74
CA ASN A 17 6.71 9.10 4.46
C ASN A 17 6.42 8.95 2.95
N ALA A 18 6.97 9.85 2.12
CA ALA A 18 6.88 9.69 0.67
C ALA A 18 7.55 8.39 0.19
N LYS A 19 8.70 8.02 0.76
CA LYS A 19 9.36 6.75 0.43
C LYS A 19 8.52 5.55 0.84
N ALA A 20 7.87 5.61 2.00
CA ALA A 20 6.98 4.57 2.48
C ALA A 20 5.78 4.39 1.54
N GLN A 21 5.15 5.48 1.10
CA GLN A 21 4.04 5.42 0.14
C GLN A 21 4.47 4.83 -1.22
N PHE A 22 5.66 5.17 -1.71
CA PHE A 22 6.21 4.57 -2.93
C PHE A 22 6.50 3.08 -2.75
N ALA A 23 7.05 2.69 -1.60
CA ALA A 23 7.26 1.29 -1.27
C ALA A 23 5.94 0.53 -1.20
N THR A 24 4.92 1.06 -0.51
CA THR A 24 3.57 0.48 -0.44
C THR A 24 2.95 0.36 -1.83
N ALA A 25 3.08 1.39 -2.67
CA ALA A 25 2.58 1.34 -4.04
C ALA A 25 3.24 0.22 -4.86
N LYS A 26 4.55 0.02 -4.70
CA LYS A 26 5.31 -1.05 -5.37
C LYS A 26 4.96 -2.44 -4.87
N VAL A 27 4.77 -2.60 -3.55
CA VAL A 27 4.33 -3.87 -2.96
C VAL A 27 2.91 -4.22 -3.43
N ALA A 28 2.02 -3.24 -3.53
CA ALA A 28 0.67 -3.45 -4.04
C ALA A 28 0.66 -3.91 -5.51
N GLU A 29 1.48 -3.27 -6.35
CA GLU A 29 1.67 -3.71 -7.75
C GLU A 29 2.18 -5.15 -7.82
N HIS A 30 3.19 -5.49 -7.01
CA HIS A 30 3.74 -6.83 -6.94
C HIS A 30 2.70 -7.89 -6.56
N ILE A 31 1.94 -7.65 -5.49
CA ILE A 31 0.92 -8.59 -5.00
C ILE A 31 -0.11 -8.86 -6.09
N LYS A 32 -0.60 -7.81 -6.75
CA LYS A 32 -1.58 -7.92 -7.82
C LYS A 32 -1.04 -8.69 -9.03
N GLU A 33 0.20 -8.42 -9.46
CA GLU A 33 0.82 -9.14 -10.57
C GLU A 33 1.07 -10.63 -10.25
N LYS A 34 1.40 -10.96 -9.00
CA LYS A 34 1.70 -12.33 -8.56
C LYS A 34 0.46 -13.18 -8.39
N ALA A 35 -0.65 -12.60 -7.95
CA ALA A 35 -1.92 -13.29 -7.75
C ALA A 35 -2.41 -14.06 -8.99
N HIS A 36 -2.04 -13.61 -10.20
CA HIS A 36 -2.35 -14.34 -11.44
C HIS A 36 -1.74 -15.75 -11.56
N ARG A 37 -0.70 -16.06 -10.78
CA ARG A 37 0.09 -17.31 -10.89
C ARG A 37 0.49 -17.92 -9.55
N ASP A 38 0.08 -17.33 -8.45
CA ASP A 38 0.39 -17.77 -7.10
C ASP A 38 -0.84 -17.61 -6.22
N ASP A 39 -1.40 -18.75 -5.84
CA ASP A 39 -2.61 -18.85 -5.04
C ASP A 39 -2.43 -18.17 -3.68
N THR A 40 -1.22 -18.13 -3.14
CA THR A 40 -0.92 -17.45 -1.86
C THR A 40 -1.19 -15.94 -1.95
N HIS A 41 -0.82 -15.32 -3.07
CA HIS A 41 -1.07 -13.90 -3.30
C HIS A 41 -2.55 -13.63 -3.58
N GLN A 42 -3.21 -14.54 -4.31
CA GLN A 42 -4.65 -14.44 -4.58
C GLN A 42 -5.47 -14.58 -3.29
N GLU A 43 -5.19 -15.56 -2.45
CA GLU A 43 -5.84 -15.76 -1.14
C GLU A 43 -5.70 -14.54 -0.24
N TRP A 44 -4.52 -13.90 -0.26
CA TRP A 44 -4.31 -12.67 0.49
C TRP A 44 -5.21 -11.54 -0.04
N ILE A 45 -5.30 -11.34 -1.36
CA ILE A 45 -6.16 -10.32 -1.98
C ILE A 45 -7.64 -10.58 -1.62
N ASP A 46 -8.11 -11.82 -1.75
CA ASP A 46 -9.49 -12.20 -1.49
C ASP A 46 -9.88 -11.99 -0.02
N LYS A 47 -8.92 -12.18 0.90
CA LYS A 47 -9.12 -11.97 2.34
C LYS A 47 -9.12 -10.50 2.73
N HIS A 48 -8.35 -9.67 2.03
CA HIS A 48 -8.04 -8.30 2.46
C HIS A 48 -8.70 -7.21 1.61
N THR A 49 -9.34 -7.57 0.50
CA THR A 49 -9.99 -6.63 -0.40
C THR A 49 -11.36 -7.15 -0.81
N GLN A 50 -12.26 -6.26 -1.21
CA GLN A 50 -13.57 -6.67 -1.72
C GLN A 50 -13.54 -6.95 -3.23
N ASN A 51 -12.74 -6.18 -3.98
CA ASN A 51 -12.75 -6.23 -5.45
C ASN A 51 -11.36 -6.48 -6.06
N GLY A 52 -10.31 -6.70 -5.25
CA GLY A 52 -8.94 -6.90 -5.73
C GLY A 52 -8.35 -5.69 -6.49
N THR A 53 -8.85 -4.49 -6.21
CA THR A 53 -8.33 -3.28 -6.86
C THR A 53 -6.98 -2.89 -6.28
N LEU A 54 -6.15 -2.21 -7.07
CA LEU A 54 -4.83 -1.78 -6.62
C LEU A 54 -4.92 -0.81 -5.43
N SER A 55 -5.98 0.02 -5.39
CA SER A 55 -6.25 0.95 -4.29
C SER A 55 -6.58 0.21 -2.99
N GLU A 56 -7.48 -0.78 -3.03
CA GLU A 56 -7.82 -1.60 -1.85
C GLU A 56 -6.59 -2.35 -1.33
N ILE A 57 -5.73 -2.87 -2.22
CA ILE A 57 -4.48 -3.53 -1.82
C ILE A 57 -3.55 -2.55 -1.11
N ARG A 58 -3.42 -1.31 -1.60
CA ARG A 58 -2.59 -0.26 -0.96
C ARG A 58 -3.13 0.10 0.42
N GLU A 59 -4.44 0.28 0.55
CA GLU A 59 -5.10 0.57 1.83
C GLU A 59 -4.89 -0.57 2.83
N ALA A 60 -5.09 -1.82 2.41
CA ALA A 60 -4.88 -2.99 3.27
C ALA A 60 -3.42 -3.14 3.75
N LEU A 61 -2.44 -2.71 2.95
CA LEU A 61 -1.03 -2.67 3.35
C LEU A 61 -0.73 -1.52 4.32
N ASP A 62 -1.36 -0.37 4.14
CA ASP A 62 -1.18 0.82 5.00
C ASP A 62 -1.81 0.62 6.38
N GLU A 63 -3.01 0.01 6.45
CA GLU A 63 -3.68 -0.35 7.71
C GLU A 63 -2.89 -1.35 8.57
N LYS A 64 -2.06 -2.19 7.95
CA LYS A 64 -1.14 -3.09 8.66
C LYS A 64 0.08 -2.36 9.24
N GLY A 65 0.45 -1.22 8.68
CA GLY A 65 1.62 -0.42 9.07
C GLY A 65 1.32 0.66 10.11
N HIS A 66 0.09 1.18 10.15
CA HIS A 66 -0.36 2.16 11.13
C HIS A 66 -1.49 1.57 12.01
N PRO A 67 -1.20 1.11 13.24
CA PRO A 67 -2.26 0.95 14.23
C PRO A 67 -2.87 2.34 14.48
N ARG A 68 -4.09 2.55 14.01
CA ARG A 68 -4.85 3.79 14.27
C ARG A 68 -5.09 3.85 15.78
N ASN A 69 -4.36 4.71 16.49
CA ASN A 69 -4.61 5.04 17.89
C ASN A 69 -4.57 6.56 18.06
#